data_AF-A0A5C8FCV6-F1
#
_entry.id   AF-A0A5C8FCV6-F1
#
_cell.length_a   1.000
_cell.length_b   1.000
_cell.length_c   1.000
_cell.angle_alpha   90.00
_cell.angle_beta   90.00
_cell.angle_gamma   90.00
#
_symmetry.space_group_name_H-M   'P 1'
#
loop_
_entity.id
_entity.type
_entity.pdbx_description
1 polymer ?
#
loop_
_entity_poly.entity_id
_entity_poly.type
_entity_poly.pdbx_seq_one_letter_code
_entity_poly.pdbx_strand_id
1 'polypeptide(L)'
;MKKIIFFMITGLIISLSLHAQVERFPRLTPEQLTNLANPRRLSHRIFYREKSKGPNAKWFDAVKEGNLEEIKKMVEAGQDIEVQDTASLKQTALGWAAFIEYLDIVEYLVGKGANLYAGDTADVTSAFKSAILGGNIKVIEYLYPLYNGKLNLNEQDKRDGETMLMVAAGNSREDAVKFLLDKNVDVNIISRQLNKTAYTYACESKNQNIISMIKAAGGTNVRTGKASCN
;
A
#
# COMPACT_ATOMS: atom_id res chain seq x y z
N MET A 1 47.22 -30.49 -15.40
CA MET A 1 47.39 -29.40 -14.39
C MET A 1 46.82 -28.12 -14.97
N LYS A 2 45.59 -27.74 -14.57
CA LYS A 2 44.88 -26.55 -15.09
C LYS A 2 45.20 -25.35 -14.18
N LYS A 3 45.70 -24.25 -14.76
CA LYS A 3 45.95 -22.98 -14.07
C LYS A 3 44.61 -22.28 -13.83
N ILE A 4 44.31 -21.96 -12.57
CA ILE A 4 43.17 -21.16 -12.13
C ILE A 4 43.59 -19.68 -12.23
N ILE A 5 42.83 -18.90 -13.00
CA ILE A 5 42.97 -17.44 -13.09
C ILE A 5 42.00 -16.85 -12.08
N PHE A 6 42.53 -16.10 -11.12
CA PHE A 6 41.79 -15.36 -10.10
C PHE A 6 41.54 -13.95 -10.63
N PHE A 7 40.28 -13.59 -10.92
CA PHE A 7 39.91 -12.20 -11.22
C PHE A 7 39.55 -11.49 -9.91
N MET A 8 40.40 -10.55 -9.50
CA MET A 8 40.06 -9.51 -8.53
C MET A 8 39.04 -8.56 -9.17
N ILE A 9 37.81 -8.53 -8.65
CA ILE A 9 36.89 -7.42 -8.90
C ILE A 9 37.14 -6.40 -7.79
N THR A 10 37.92 -5.37 -8.12
CA THR A 10 38.11 -4.18 -7.30
C THR A 10 36.78 -3.44 -7.15
N GLY A 11 36.37 -3.22 -5.90
CA GLY A 11 35.14 -2.52 -5.54
C GLY A 11 35.12 -1.09 -6.04
N LEU A 12 34.01 -0.73 -6.69
CA LEU A 12 33.61 0.65 -6.90
C LEU A 12 32.58 0.99 -5.80
N ILE A 13 33.07 1.41 -4.63
CA ILE A 13 32.21 2.01 -3.62
C ILE A 13 31.91 3.42 -4.10
N ILE A 14 30.76 3.59 -4.76
CA ILE A 14 30.22 4.91 -5.06
C ILE A 14 29.77 5.50 -3.71
N SER A 15 30.56 6.43 -3.20
CA SER A 15 30.16 7.35 -2.13
C SER A 15 29.01 8.21 -2.65
N LEU A 16 27.76 7.76 -2.45
CA LEU A 16 26.62 8.66 -2.51
C LEU A 16 26.67 9.56 -1.28
N SER A 17 26.75 10.86 -1.50
CA SER A 17 26.68 11.85 -0.43
C SER A 17 25.37 11.71 0.34
N LEU A 18 25.42 11.90 1.67
CA LEU A 18 24.26 11.83 2.57
C LEU A 18 23.10 12.76 2.10
N HIS A 19 23.44 13.87 1.44
CA HIS A 19 22.50 14.80 0.82
C HIS A 19 21.68 14.18 -0.33
N ALA A 20 22.26 13.27 -1.12
CA ALA A 20 21.55 12.60 -2.22
C ALA A 20 20.60 11.48 -1.74
N GLN A 21 20.74 11.00 -0.49
CA GLN A 21 19.79 10.05 0.08
C GLN A 21 18.54 10.71 0.67
N VAL A 22 18.65 11.94 1.19
CA VAL A 22 17.50 12.69 1.72
C VAL A 22 16.56 13.15 0.60
N GLU A 23 17.09 13.46 -0.60
CA GLU A 23 16.27 13.77 -1.78
C GLU A 23 15.58 12.55 -2.42
N ARG A 24 15.93 11.33 -2.01
CA ARG A 24 15.44 10.11 -2.67
C ARG A 24 13.96 9.82 -2.38
N PHE A 25 13.42 10.30 -1.27
CA PHE A 25 12.06 9.95 -0.82
C PHE A 25 11.32 11.16 -0.20
N PRO A 26 10.73 12.04 -1.03
CA PRO A 26 9.96 13.17 -0.52
C PRO A 26 8.79 12.70 0.34
N ARG A 27 8.55 13.40 1.46
CA ARG A 27 7.37 13.15 2.30
C ARG A 27 6.16 13.87 1.72
N LEU A 28 4.99 13.24 1.87
CA LEU A 28 3.74 13.82 1.41
C LEU A 28 3.44 15.13 2.15
N THR A 29 3.00 16.14 1.39
CA THR A 29 2.48 17.39 1.95
C THR A 29 1.15 17.15 2.67
N PRO A 30 0.69 18.05 3.56
CA PRO A 30 -0.63 17.96 4.16
C PRO A 30 -1.79 17.85 3.15
N GLU A 31 -1.63 18.47 1.98
CA GLU A 31 -2.59 18.36 0.88
C GLU A 31 -2.59 16.95 0.29
N GLN A 32 -1.42 16.39 0.00
CA GLN A 32 -1.30 15.03 -0.51
C GLN A 32 -1.83 13.99 0.49
N LEU A 33 -1.56 14.16 1.79
CA LEU A 33 -2.12 13.32 2.87
C LEU A 33 -3.65 13.43 2.93
N THR A 34 -4.20 14.62 2.71
CA THR A 34 -5.66 14.83 2.64
C THR A 34 -6.27 14.22 1.38
N ASN A 35 -5.55 14.21 0.27
CA ASN A 35 -5.96 13.50 -0.95
C ASN A 35 -5.88 11.98 -0.77
N LEU A 36 -4.95 11.50 0.04
CA LEU A 36 -4.81 10.09 0.41
C LEU A 36 -6.02 9.61 1.24
N ALA A 37 -6.37 10.31 2.32
CA ALA A 37 -7.55 10.00 3.13
C ALA A 37 -8.18 11.28 3.70
N ASN A 38 -9.50 11.34 3.75
CA ASN A 38 -10.26 12.47 4.29
C ASN A 38 -11.67 12.02 4.71
N PRO A 39 -12.51 12.89 5.30
CA PRO A 39 -13.84 12.50 5.78
C PRO A 39 -14.77 11.92 4.71
N ARG A 40 -14.50 12.14 3.42
CA ARG A 40 -15.26 11.60 2.29
C ARG A 40 -14.57 10.42 1.59
N ARG A 41 -13.28 10.17 1.86
CA ARG A 41 -12.46 9.11 1.24
C ARG A 41 -11.65 8.41 2.32
N LEU A 42 -11.95 7.14 2.63
CA LEU A 42 -11.29 6.40 3.71
C LEU A 42 -11.34 7.15 5.05
N SER A 43 -12.53 7.59 5.47
CA SER A 43 -12.73 8.40 6.67
C SER A 43 -12.22 7.77 7.97
N HIS A 44 -12.08 6.44 8.01
CA HIS A 44 -11.53 5.67 9.13
C HIS A 44 -9.98 5.63 9.15
N ARG A 45 -9.30 6.12 8.10
CA ARG A 45 -7.82 6.15 7.97
C ARG A 45 -7.24 7.56 8.03
N ILE A 46 -7.92 8.49 8.70
CA ILE A 46 -7.40 9.85 8.87
C ILE A 46 -6.38 9.86 10.01
N PHE A 47 -5.09 9.86 9.68
CA PHE A 47 -3.99 9.73 10.66
C PHE A 47 -3.18 11.02 10.86
N TYR A 48 -3.29 12.00 9.95
CA TYR A 48 -2.44 13.20 9.92
C TYR A 48 -3.01 14.39 10.70
N ARG A 49 -4.21 14.25 11.28
CA ARG A 49 -4.90 15.35 11.98
C ARG A 49 -4.53 15.47 13.45
N GLU A 50 -4.25 14.35 14.09
CA GLU A 50 -3.96 14.27 15.52
C GLU A 50 -2.74 13.41 15.75
N LYS A 51 -1.99 13.71 16.81
CA LYS A 51 -0.92 12.83 17.30
C LYS A 51 -1.49 11.47 17.68
N SER A 52 -0.68 10.44 17.48
CA SER A 52 -0.99 9.08 17.89
C SER A 52 -1.16 9.02 19.41
N LYS A 53 -1.93 8.04 19.90
CA LYS A 53 -2.25 7.89 21.32
C LYS A 53 -1.86 6.49 21.81
N GLY A 54 -1.74 6.34 23.12
CA GLY A 54 -1.37 5.06 23.74
C GLY A 54 0.14 4.85 23.89
N PRO A 55 0.56 3.66 24.37
CA PRO A 55 1.95 3.41 24.80
C PRO A 55 2.97 3.51 23.66
N ASN A 56 2.56 3.26 22.41
CA ASN A 56 3.41 3.31 21.23
C ASN A 56 3.18 4.58 20.38
N ALA A 57 2.59 5.64 20.96
CA ALA A 57 2.29 6.88 20.24
C ALA A 57 3.50 7.47 19.52
N LYS A 58 4.65 7.58 20.22
CA LYS A 58 5.89 8.12 19.64
C LYS A 58 6.38 7.32 18.43
N TRP A 59 6.27 5.99 18.51
CA TRP A 59 6.62 5.10 17.40
C TRP A 59 5.75 5.37 16.17
N PHE A 60 4.43 5.43 16.34
CA PHE A 60 3.52 5.68 15.23
C PHE A 60 3.57 7.11 14.71
N ASP A 61 3.86 8.10 15.54
CA ASP A 61 4.11 9.47 15.08
C ASP A 61 5.34 9.52 14.18
N ALA A 62 6.45 8.89 14.58
CA ALA A 62 7.65 8.82 13.75
C ALA A 62 7.38 8.14 12.40
N VAL A 63 6.59 7.06 12.38
CA VAL A 63 6.17 6.38 11.13
C VAL A 63 5.29 7.28 10.25
N LYS A 64 4.27 7.92 10.81
CA LYS A 64 3.30 8.76 10.07
C LYS A 64 3.90 10.07 9.58
N GLU A 65 4.94 10.57 10.24
CA GLU A 65 5.72 11.76 9.84
C GLU A 65 6.84 11.40 8.86
N GLY A 66 7.11 10.11 8.65
CA GLY A 66 8.18 9.66 7.77
C GLY A 66 9.58 9.91 8.34
N ASN A 67 9.73 9.94 9.67
CA ASN A 67 11.02 10.17 10.32
C ASN A 67 11.83 8.85 10.43
N LEU A 68 12.44 8.45 9.31
CA LEU A 68 13.22 7.21 9.23
C LEU A 68 14.36 7.14 10.25
N GLU A 69 15.02 8.27 10.53
CA GLU A 69 16.14 8.30 11.46
C GLU A 69 15.70 8.05 12.91
N GLU A 70 14.55 8.59 13.32
CA GLU A 70 13.97 8.28 14.62
C GLU A 70 13.48 6.82 14.69
N ILE A 71 12.87 6.32 13.62
CA ILE A 71 12.46 4.91 13.52
C ILE A 71 13.65 3.97 13.71
N LYS A 72 14.79 4.26 13.05
CA LYS A 72 16.02 3.47 13.21
C LYS A 72 16.50 3.46 14.65
N LYS A 73 16.60 4.64 15.29
CA LYS A 73 17.01 4.78 16.70
C LYS A 73 16.09 4.00 17.64
N MET A 74 14.78 4.08 17.46
CA MET A 74 13.82 3.35 18.28
C MET A 74 13.98 1.84 18.13
N VAL A 75 14.14 1.35 16.89
CA VAL A 75 14.37 -0.09 16.63
C VAL A 75 15.70 -0.56 17.25
N GLU A 76 16.76 0.23 17.17
CA GLU A 76 18.05 -0.06 17.83
C GLU A 76 17.93 -0.09 19.36
N ALA A 77 17.02 0.71 19.92
CA ALA A 77 16.69 0.72 21.35
C ALA A 77 15.70 -0.39 21.77
N GLY A 78 15.32 -1.30 20.86
CA GLY A 78 14.47 -2.45 21.16
C GLY A 78 12.96 -2.22 20.96
N GLN A 79 12.56 -1.20 20.19
CA GLN A 79 11.15 -1.05 19.77
C GLN A 79 10.68 -2.28 19.00
N ASP A 80 9.59 -2.89 19.46
CA ASP A 80 8.89 -3.95 18.74
C ASP A 80 8.25 -3.39 17.46
N ILE A 81 8.69 -3.88 16.30
CA ILE A 81 8.21 -3.44 14.98
C ILE A 81 6.82 -4.01 14.63
N GLU A 82 6.40 -5.08 15.30
CA GLU A 82 5.10 -5.75 15.10
C GLU A 82 3.99 -5.19 15.98
N VAL A 83 4.30 -4.21 16.82
CA VAL A 83 3.29 -3.56 17.64
C VAL A 83 2.22 -2.91 16.77
N GLN A 84 0.97 -3.00 17.23
CA GLN A 84 -0.19 -2.48 16.53
C GLN A 84 -0.61 -1.11 17.09
N ASP A 85 -1.05 -0.22 16.21
CA ASP A 85 -1.61 1.09 16.57
C ASP A 85 -3.04 0.92 17.12
N THR A 86 -3.13 0.49 18.38
CA THR A 86 -4.41 0.17 19.04
C THR A 86 -5.28 1.39 19.32
N ALA A 87 -4.72 2.60 19.23
CA ALA A 87 -5.48 3.85 19.28
C ALA A 87 -6.13 4.20 17.93
N SER A 88 -5.83 3.43 16.87
CA SER A 88 -6.39 3.55 15.54
C SER A 88 -6.89 2.18 15.06
N LEU A 89 -6.53 1.74 13.86
CA LEU A 89 -7.02 0.52 13.21
C LEU A 89 -6.27 -0.76 13.61
N LYS A 90 -5.43 -0.75 14.65
CA LYS A 90 -4.48 -1.84 14.96
C LYS A 90 -3.51 -2.17 13.80
N GLN A 91 -3.17 -1.18 13.00
CA GLN A 91 -2.22 -1.33 11.91
C GLN A 91 -0.78 -1.30 12.46
N THR A 92 0.12 -2.09 11.86
CA THR A 92 1.57 -2.06 12.19
C THR A 92 2.28 -0.91 11.50
N ALA A 93 3.54 -0.65 11.86
CA ALA A 93 4.35 0.37 11.21
C ALA A 93 4.53 0.12 9.70
N LEU A 94 4.72 -1.15 9.31
CA LEU A 94 4.85 -1.53 7.90
C LEU A 94 3.56 -1.20 7.13
N GLY A 95 2.39 -1.48 7.72
CA GLY A 95 1.10 -1.14 7.12
C GLY A 95 0.92 0.36 6.89
N TRP A 96 1.30 1.19 7.87
CA TRP A 96 1.21 2.66 7.75
C TRP A 96 2.18 3.18 6.69
N ALA A 97 3.45 2.79 6.74
CA ALA A 97 4.44 3.20 5.76
C ALA A 97 4.04 2.80 4.33
N ALA A 98 3.47 1.59 4.17
CA ALA A 98 2.96 1.12 2.89
C ALA A 98 1.75 1.91 2.39
N PHE A 99 0.83 2.32 3.28
CA PHE A 99 -0.33 3.15 2.93
C PHE A 99 0.05 4.60 2.56
N ILE A 100 1.16 5.13 3.05
CA ILE A 100 1.57 6.54 2.89
C ILE A 100 2.64 6.75 1.80
N GLU A 101 3.17 5.67 1.21
CA GLU A 101 4.26 5.68 0.21
C GLU A 101 5.66 5.96 0.78
N TYR A 102 5.89 5.72 2.06
CA TYR A 102 7.23 5.86 2.63
C TYR A 102 8.09 4.63 2.33
N LEU A 103 8.51 4.52 1.06
CA LEU A 103 9.22 3.35 0.53
C LEU A 103 10.49 3.03 1.33
N ASP A 104 11.24 4.04 1.75
CA ASP A 104 12.45 3.86 2.57
C ASP A 104 12.16 3.25 3.95
N ILE A 105 11.03 3.63 4.57
CA ILE A 105 10.58 3.00 5.81
C ILE A 105 10.09 1.57 5.55
N VAL A 106 9.39 1.33 4.43
CA VAL A 106 8.98 -0.02 4.01
C VAL A 106 10.21 -0.92 3.82
N GLU A 107 11.20 -0.47 3.04
CA GLU A 107 12.46 -1.19 2.80
C GLU A 107 13.17 -1.50 4.11
N TYR A 108 13.29 -0.52 5.00
CA TYR A 108 13.92 -0.70 6.30
C TYR A 108 13.18 -1.74 7.17
N LEU A 109 11.87 -1.62 7.33
CA LEU A 109 11.07 -2.52 8.17
C LEU A 109 11.06 -3.95 7.61
N VAL A 110 10.95 -4.11 6.29
CA VAL A 110 11.08 -5.42 5.62
C VAL A 110 12.48 -6.00 5.84
N GLY A 111 13.54 -5.18 5.75
CA GLY A 111 14.91 -5.60 6.06
C GLY A 111 15.13 -6.01 7.52
N LYS A 112 14.26 -5.56 8.44
CA LYS A 112 14.21 -5.99 9.84
C LYS A 112 13.32 -7.20 10.09
N GLY A 113 12.72 -7.78 9.04
CA GLY A 113 11.90 -8.98 9.12
C GLY A 113 10.43 -8.72 9.48
N ALA A 114 9.92 -7.51 9.21
CA ALA A 114 8.52 -7.20 9.46
C ALA A 114 7.57 -8.17 8.73
N ASN A 115 6.49 -8.56 9.40
CA ASN A 115 5.49 -9.48 8.85
C ASN A 115 4.69 -8.82 7.72
N LEU A 116 4.90 -9.30 6.50
CA LEU A 116 4.19 -8.81 5.31
C LEU A 116 2.67 -9.03 5.38
N TYR A 117 2.21 -10.04 6.10
CA TYR A 117 0.79 -10.40 6.27
C TYR A 117 0.16 -9.80 7.53
N ALA A 118 0.80 -8.82 8.15
CA ALA A 118 0.18 -8.06 9.23
C ALA A 118 -1.04 -7.29 8.68
N GLY A 119 -2.20 -7.53 9.27
CA GLY A 119 -3.46 -6.89 8.93
C GLY A 119 -3.90 -5.83 9.94
N ASP A 120 -5.06 -5.24 9.69
CA ASP A 120 -5.69 -4.24 10.57
C ASP A 120 -7.21 -4.49 10.72
N THR A 121 -7.90 -3.69 11.53
CA THR A 121 -9.34 -3.85 11.81
C THR A 121 -10.26 -3.25 10.75
N ALA A 122 -9.71 -2.67 9.68
CA ALA A 122 -10.45 -2.12 8.54
C ALA A 122 -10.15 -2.92 7.27
N ASP A 123 -10.18 -4.25 7.42
CA ASP A 123 -10.12 -5.25 6.35
C ASP A 123 -8.84 -5.22 5.51
N VAL A 124 -7.73 -4.69 6.04
CA VAL A 124 -6.40 -4.90 5.46
C VAL A 124 -5.84 -6.22 5.96
N THR A 125 -5.44 -7.08 5.04
CA THR A 125 -4.88 -8.42 5.33
C THR A 125 -3.35 -8.49 5.17
N SER A 126 -2.73 -7.43 4.65
CA SER A 126 -1.30 -7.39 4.37
C SER A 126 -0.80 -5.97 4.09
N ALA A 127 0.51 -5.77 4.21
CA ALA A 127 1.17 -4.53 3.80
C ALA A 127 0.94 -4.22 2.30
N PHE A 128 0.80 -5.26 1.47
CA PHE A 128 0.47 -5.10 0.05
C PHE A 128 -0.93 -4.48 -0.12
N LYS A 129 -1.94 -4.95 0.62
CA LYS A 129 -3.29 -4.35 0.57
C LYS A 129 -3.28 -2.90 1.08
N SER A 130 -2.46 -2.55 2.08
CA SER A 130 -2.24 -1.15 2.46
C SER A 130 -1.69 -0.30 1.31
N ALA A 131 -0.69 -0.79 0.57
CA ALA A 131 -0.12 -0.07 -0.56
C ALA A 131 -1.15 0.12 -1.70
N ILE A 132 -2.00 -0.87 -1.96
CA ILE A 132 -3.11 -0.78 -2.91
C ILE A 132 -4.14 0.29 -2.47
N LEU A 133 -4.52 0.31 -1.19
CA LEU A 133 -5.44 1.32 -0.66
C LEU A 133 -4.87 2.74 -0.74
N GLY A 134 -3.55 2.89 -0.63
CA GLY A 134 -2.86 4.16 -0.81
C GLY A 134 -2.69 4.57 -2.28
N GLY A 135 -2.65 3.61 -3.19
CA GLY A 135 -2.30 3.82 -4.61
C GLY A 135 -0.80 3.93 -4.85
N ASN A 136 0.01 3.36 -3.97
CA ASN A 136 1.44 3.63 -3.86
C ASN A 136 2.25 2.68 -4.73
N ILE A 137 2.33 2.95 -6.03
CA ILE A 137 2.88 2.02 -7.03
C ILE A 137 4.30 1.56 -6.72
N LYS A 138 5.17 2.44 -6.24
CA LYS A 138 6.55 2.06 -5.89
C LYS A 138 6.60 1.03 -4.76
N VAL A 139 5.71 1.15 -3.78
CA VAL A 139 5.60 0.20 -2.68
C VAL A 139 4.97 -1.11 -3.18
N ILE A 140 3.95 -1.04 -4.04
CA ILE A 140 3.33 -2.21 -4.67
C ILE A 140 4.38 -3.03 -5.42
N GLU A 141 5.18 -2.39 -6.27
CA GLU A 141 6.23 -3.02 -7.07
C GLU A 141 7.33 -3.63 -6.20
N TYR A 142 7.71 -2.96 -5.11
CA TYR A 142 8.67 -3.48 -4.14
C TYR A 142 8.14 -4.70 -3.38
N LEU A 143 6.91 -4.62 -2.86
CA LEU A 143 6.35 -5.66 -1.99
C LEU A 143 5.89 -6.90 -2.77
N TYR A 144 5.27 -6.74 -3.94
CA TYR A 144 4.67 -7.84 -4.70
C TYR A 144 5.57 -9.08 -4.87
N PRO A 145 6.83 -8.97 -5.34
CA PRO A 145 7.68 -10.14 -5.52
C PRO A 145 7.99 -10.88 -4.20
N LEU A 146 7.99 -10.18 -3.05
CA LEU A 146 8.33 -10.76 -1.75
C LEU A 146 7.28 -11.78 -1.25
N TYR A 147 6.07 -11.74 -1.79
CA TYR A 147 5.04 -12.73 -1.48
C TYR A 147 5.23 -14.06 -2.22
N ASN A 148 6.19 -14.18 -3.14
CA ASN A 148 6.53 -15.42 -3.83
C ASN A 148 5.32 -16.13 -4.45
N GLY A 149 4.42 -15.37 -5.10
CA GLY A 149 3.21 -15.90 -5.75
C GLY A 149 2.10 -16.34 -4.79
N LYS A 150 2.22 -16.11 -3.48
CA LYS A 150 1.22 -16.53 -2.48
C LYS A 150 0.05 -15.54 -2.30
N LEU A 151 0.09 -14.38 -2.95
CA LEU A 151 -1.00 -13.41 -2.88
C LEU A 151 -2.18 -13.86 -3.75
N ASN A 152 -3.36 -13.97 -3.14
CA ASN A 152 -4.60 -14.04 -3.87
C ASN A 152 -5.11 -12.61 -4.15
N LEU A 153 -4.87 -12.10 -5.35
CA LEU A 153 -5.31 -10.74 -5.74
C LEU A 153 -6.84 -10.62 -5.92
N ASN A 154 -7.53 -11.76 -6.04
CA ASN A 154 -8.99 -11.86 -6.11
C ASN A 154 -9.62 -12.12 -4.74
N GLU A 155 -8.86 -12.07 -3.64
CA GLU A 155 -9.40 -12.24 -2.29
C GLU A 155 -10.49 -11.19 -2.02
N GLN A 156 -11.65 -11.67 -1.58
CA GLN A 156 -12.74 -10.83 -1.10
C GLN A 156 -12.61 -10.64 0.40
N ASP A 157 -12.70 -9.40 0.88
CA ASP A 157 -12.74 -9.16 2.33
C ASP A 157 -13.97 -9.80 3.00
N LYS A 158 -13.92 -9.87 4.33
CA LYS A 158 -14.96 -10.52 5.12
C LYS A 158 -16.20 -9.66 5.30
N ARG A 159 -16.04 -8.33 5.38
CA ARG A 159 -17.12 -7.41 5.71
C ARG A 159 -18.09 -7.24 4.54
N ASP A 160 -17.59 -6.81 3.40
CA ASP A 160 -18.39 -6.39 2.25
C ASP A 160 -18.19 -7.30 1.03
N GLY A 161 -17.13 -8.10 1.05
CA GLY A 161 -16.71 -8.93 -0.07
C GLY A 161 -15.97 -8.15 -1.15
N GLU A 162 -15.32 -7.04 -0.80
CA GLU A 162 -14.60 -6.23 -1.78
C GLU A 162 -13.25 -6.85 -2.14
N THR A 163 -12.88 -6.77 -3.42
CA THR A 163 -11.55 -7.15 -3.90
C THR A 163 -10.60 -5.96 -3.88
N MET A 164 -9.30 -6.22 -4.04
CA MET A 164 -8.29 -5.16 -4.17
C MET A 164 -8.60 -4.21 -5.35
N LEU A 165 -9.12 -4.74 -6.46
CA LEU A 165 -9.49 -3.92 -7.63
C LEU A 165 -10.68 -3.00 -7.32
N MET A 166 -11.69 -3.49 -6.58
CA MET A 166 -12.84 -2.68 -6.18
C MET A 166 -12.44 -1.50 -5.31
N VAL A 167 -11.65 -1.75 -4.26
CA VAL A 167 -11.22 -0.68 -3.34
C VAL A 167 -10.29 0.32 -4.02
N ALA A 168 -9.40 -0.13 -4.91
CA ALA A 168 -8.55 0.75 -5.71
C ALA A 168 -9.37 1.62 -6.66
N ALA A 169 -10.34 1.03 -7.37
CA ALA A 169 -11.22 1.73 -8.29
C ALA A 169 -12.08 2.79 -7.57
N GLY A 170 -12.75 2.41 -6.48
CA GLY A 170 -13.63 3.30 -5.71
C GLY A 170 -12.91 4.48 -5.07
N ASN A 171 -11.62 4.32 -4.75
CA ASN A 171 -10.80 5.37 -4.13
C ASN A 171 -9.89 6.12 -5.13
N SER A 172 -10.12 5.95 -6.43
CA SER A 172 -9.38 6.65 -7.50
C SER A 172 -7.87 6.36 -7.50
N ARG A 173 -7.47 5.10 -7.23
CA ARG A 173 -6.06 4.67 -7.21
C ARG A 173 -5.63 4.15 -8.58
N GLU A 174 -5.46 5.06 -9.55
CA GLU A 174 -5.20 4.73 -10.96
C GLU A 174 -4.04 3.75 -11.15
N ASP A 175 -2.87 4.01 -10.56
CA ASP A 175 -1.70 3.13 -10.73
C ASP A 175 -1.90 1.75 -10.11
N ALA A 176 -2.58 1.67 -8.97
CA ALA A 176 -2.92 0.39 -8.35
C ALA A 176 -3.93 -0.40 -9.19
N VAL A 177 -4.92 0.27 -9.78
CA VAL A 177 -5.86 -0.34 -10.73
C VAL A 177 -5.10 -0.90 -11.91
N LYS A 178 -4.23 -0.10 -12.54
CA LYS A 178 -3.41 -0.54 -13.67
C LYS A 178 -2.58 -1.77 -13.32
N PHE A 179 -1.85 -1.72 -12.20
CA PHE A 179 -1.05 -2.85 -11.73
C PHE A 179 -1.89 -4.13 -11.56
N LEU A 180 -3.07 -4.03 -10.93
CA LEU A 180 -3.94 -5.19 -10.70
C LEU A 180 -4.45 -5.78 -12.02
N LEU A 181 -4.86 -4.94 -12.97
CA LEU A 181 -5.30 -5.38 -14.29
C LEU A 181 -4.17 -6.09 -15.06
N ASP A 182 -2.93 -5.59 -14.97
CA ASP A 182 -1.75 -6.24 -15.54
C ASP A 182 -1.44 -7.62 -14.92
N LYS A 183 -2.04 -7.94 -13.76
CA LYS A 183 -1.99 -9.27 -13.12
C LYS A 183 -3.17 -10.17 -13.44
N ASN A 184 -4.00 -9.82 -14.43
CA ASN A 184 -5.14 -10.60 -14.90
C ASN A 184 -6.12 -11.00 -13.77
N VAL A 185 -6.39 -10.07 -12.85
CA VAL A 185 -7.42 -10.25 -11.82
C VAL A 185 -8.80 -10.42 -12.45
N ASP A 186 -9.72 -11.10 -11.76
CA ASP A 186 -11.10 -11.21 -12.22
C ASP A 186 -11.83 -9.89 -11.95
N VAL A 187 -12.10 -9.16 -13.04
CA VAL A 187 -12.70 -7.82 -13.00
C VAL A 187 -14.21 -7.84 -12.69
N ASN A 188 -14.86 -9.00 -12.79
CA ASN A 188 -16.31 -9.15 -12.68
C ASN A 188 -16.76 -9.87 -11.38
N ILE A 189 -15.85 -10.04 -10.41
CA ILE A 189 -16.23 -10.45 -9.04
C ILE A 189 -17.29 -9.48 -8.50
N ILE A 190 -18.26 -10.02 -7.78
CA ILE A 190 -19.36 -9.25 -7.16
C ILE A 190 -19.12 -9.20 -5.65
N SER A 191 -19.09 -7.99 -5.08
CA SER A 191 -19.04 -7.80 -3.63
C SER A 191 -20.33 -8.31 -2.99
N ARG A 192 -20.17 -9.18 -1.99
CA ARG A 192 -21.27 -9.99 -1.44
C ARG A 192 -22.35 -9.16 -0.77
N GLN A 193 -21.98 -8.11 -0.02
CA GLN A 193 -22.95 -7.28 0.70
C GLN A 193 -23.46 -6.11 -0.11
N LEU A 194 -22.61 -5.56 -0.99
CA LEU A 194 -22.92 -4.32 -1.70
C LEU A 194 -23.49 -4.58 -3.09
N ASN A 195 -23.38 -5.81 -3.61
CA ASN A 195 -23.77 -6.19 -4.96
C ASN A 195 -23.17 -5.23 -6.00
N LYS A 196 -21.84 -5.07 -5.97
CA LYS A 196 -21.09 -4.19 -6.87
C LYS A 196 -19.91 -4.94 -7.49
N THR A 197 -19.60 -4.63 -8.73
CA THR A 197 -18.33 -5.02 -9.40
C THR A 197 -17.33 -3.89 -9.33
N ALA A 198 -16.06 -4.15 -9.66
CA ALA A 198 -15.06 -3.10 -9.77
C ALA A 198 -15.46 -1.97 -10.75
N TYR A 199 -16.23 -2.30 -11.79
CA TYR A 199 -16.78 -1.30 -12.71
C TYR A 199 -17.78 -0.35 -12.03
N THR A 200 -18.66 -0.87 -11.16
CA THR A 200 -19.59 -0.04 -10.38
C THR A 200 -18.83 0.92 -9.45
N TYR A 201 -17.78 0.44 -8.77
CA TYR A 201 -16.92 1.31 -7.93
C TYR A 201 -16.21 2.39 -8.77
N ALA A 202 -15.71 2.05 -9.96
CA ALA A 202 -15.10 3.03 -10.86
C ALA A 202 -16.08 4.13 -11.26
N CYS A 203 -17.32 3.77 -11.60
CA CYS A 203 -18.38 4.72 -11.90
C CYS A 203 -18.70 5.65 -10.72
N GLU A 204 -18.76 5.11 -9.50
CA GLU A 204 -18.99 5.89 -8.27
C GLU A 204 -17.85 6.87 -7.97
N SER A 205 -16.61 6.48 -8.27
CA SER A 205 -15.43 7.34 -8.14
C SER A 205 -15.42 8.52 -9.13
N LYS A 206 -16.20 8.41 -10.22
CA LYS A 206 -16.26 9.37 -11.35
C LYS A 206 -14.93 9.56 -12.09
N ASN A 207 -13.95 8.69 -11.85
CA ASN A 207 -12.66 8.74 -12.52
C ASN A 207 -12.74 8.06 -13.90
N GLN A 208 -12.72 8.87 -14.97
CA GLN A 208 -12.87 8.38 -16.34
C GLN A 208 -11.74 7.48 -16.81
N ASN A 209 -10.51 7.68 -16.30
CA ASN A 209 -9.38 6.82 -16.63
C ASN A 209 -9.62 5.41 -16.09
N ILE A 210 -10.02 5.28 -14.81
CA ILE A 210 -10.33 4.00 -14.18
C ILE A 210 -11.51 3.31 -14.87
N ILE A 211 -12.58 4.05 -15.17
CA ILE A 211 -13.75 3.52 -15.89
C ILE A 211 -13.29 2.93 -17.24
N SER A 212 -12.43 3.65 -17.96
CA SER A 212 -11.91 3.22 -19.26
C SER A 212 -10.99 2.00 -19.15
N MET A 213 -10.10 1.96 -18.15
CA MET A 213 -9.22 0.82 -17.88
C MET A 213 -10.02 -0.45 -17.56
N ILE A 214 -10.98 -0.37 -16.65
CA ILE A 214 -11.79 -1.53 -16.26
C ILE A 214 -12.72 -1.95 -17.40
N LYS A 215 -13.28 -1.00 -18.18
CA LYS A 215 -14.03 -1.30 -19.41
C LYS A 215 -13.18 -2.09 -20.41
N ALA A 216 -11.96 -1.63 -20.67
CA ALA A 216 -11.04 -2.28 -21.61
C ALA A 216 -10.67 -3.69 -21.14
N ALA A 217 -10.61 -3.93 -19.84
CA ALA A 217 -10.41 -5.25 -19.24
C ALA A 217 -11.70 -6.12 -19.20
N GLY A 218 -12.82 -5.66 -19.78
CA GLY A 218 -14.07 -6.43 -19.84
C GLY A 218 -14.95 -6.34 -18.59
N GLY A 219 -14.70 -5.37 -17.71
CA GLY A 219 -15.53 -5.15 -16.52
C GLY A 219 -16.91 -4.59 -16.88
N THR A 220 -17.92 -5.05 -16.16
CA THR A 220 -19.33 -4.71 -16.42
C THR A 220 -20.05 -4.28 -15.14
N ASN A 221 -21.11 -3.47 -15.29
CA ASN A 221 -22.01 -3.14 -14.20
C ASN A 221 -22.91 -4.34 -13.91
N VAL A 222 -22.83 -4.87 -12.68
CA VAL A 222 -23.59 -6.06 -12.26
C VAL A 222 -25.10 -5.96 -12.48
N ARG A 223 -25.68 -4.75 -12.37
CA ARG A 223 -27.13 -4.55 -12.56
C ARG A 223 -27.55 -4.67 -14.02
N THR A 224 -26.72 -4.20 -14.95
CA THR A 224 -27.10 -4.09 -16.38
C THR A 224 -26.41 -5.12 -17.27
N GLY A 225 -25.34 -5.76 -16.78
CA GLY A 225 -24.45 -6.61 -17.56
C GLY A 225 -23.65 -5.85 -18.62
N LYS A 226 -23.67 -4.51 -18.61
CA LYS A 226 -23.05 -3.66 -19.63
C LYS A 226 -21.91 -2.84 -19.02
N ALA A 227 -20.91 -2.50 -19.84
CA ALA A 227 -19.88 -1.52 -19.49
C ALA A 227 -20.43 -0.08 -19.59
N SER A 228 -21.41 0.23 -18.73
CA SER A 228 -22.11 1.51 -18.62
C SER A 228 -22.34 1.85 -17.14
N CYS A 229 -22.11 3.11 -16.76
CA CYS A 229 -22.41 3.59 -15.41
C CYS A 229 -23.93 3.74 -15.17
N ASN A 230 -24.70 3.85 -16.25
CA ASN A 230 -26.16 3.91 -16.25
C ASN A 230 -26.79 2.54 -16.50
#